data_AF-A0A8T6LSG9-F1
#
_entry.id   AF-A0A8T6LSG9-F1
#
_cell.length_a   1.000
_cell.length_b   1.000
_cell.length_c   1.000
_cell.angle_alpha   90.00
_cell.angle_beta   90.00
_cell.angle_gamma   90.00
#
_symmetry.space_group_name_H-M   'P 1'
#
loop_
_entity.id
_entity.type
_entity.pdbx_description
1 polymer ?
#
loop_
_entity_poly.entity_id
_entity_poly.type
_entity_poly.pdbx_seq_one_letter_code
_entity_poly.pdbx_strand_id
1 'polypeptide(L)'
;MTERLLNPFNSIGPLVLAGFLMQAGHSQTLPEQLTADNVMSFIEANDIETVDDLIESLPPLHKRHVSLVFDSQALNKEFVSRAHPRVVSWGADARFILSWASNPDAPHNVEFLQHGAESWDAGIIDFSGEEPELSSPEVCSTCHGQMERPIWGDYNEWRGTNDDKELAQSDWSQILADLRASNNPRISSLELSEQRINHFSATSSVTGNKARMPAFAAEFNSMLSLRHAQILFNRLKKRDDYAELAEQAVCGENLRLTRLFPLEDHYLASMHDGDQLI
;
A
#
# COMPACT_ATOMS: atom_id res chain seq x y z
N MET A 1 -21.97 -90.92 12.66
CA MET A 1 -21.48 -90.63 11.30
C MET A 1 -22.34 -89.52 10.72
N THR A 2 -21.71 -88.72 9.86
CA THR A 2 -22.19 -87.54 9.10
C THR A 2 -22.33 -86.22 9.86
N GLU A 3 -21.25 -85.46 9.69
CA GLU A 3 -21.02 -84.03 9.87
C GLU A 3 -22.12 -83.14 9.27
N ARG A 4 -22.36 -81.97 9.90
CA ARG A 4 -22.95 -80.81 9.24
C ARG A 4 -22.03 -79.61 9.42
N LEU A 5 -21.49 -79.18 8.29
CA LEU A 5 -20.58 -78.05 8.11
C LEU A 5 -21.31 -76.72 8.36
N LEU A 6 -20.68 -75.86 9.16
CA LEU A 6 -20.98 -74.44 9.27
C LEU A 6 -20.39 -73.71 8.06
N ASN A 7 -21.17 -72.84 7.43
CA ASN A 7 -20.75 -71.98 6.32
C ASN A 7 -20.79 -70.52 6.81
N PRO A 8 -19.64 -69.83 7.02
CA PRO A 8 -19.66 -68.50 7.60
C PRO A 8 -19.10 -67.44 6.63
N PHE A 9 -19.79 -67.11 5.53
CA PHE A 9 -19.40 -65.93 4.73
C PHE A 9 -20.61 -65.37 3.97
N ASN A 10 -20.98 -64.12 4.28
CA ASN A 10 -21.22 -63.03 3.32
C ASN A 10 -22.12 -61.94 3.93
N SER A 11 -21.48 -60.94 4.55
CA SER A 11 -22.03 -59.58 4.63
C SER A 11 -20.86 -58.61 4.68
N ILE A 12 -20.25 -58.40 3.52
CA ILE A 12 -19.36 -57.26 3.29
C ILE A 12 -20.28 -56.15 2.79
N GLY A 13 -20.59 -55.18 3.66
CA GLY A 13 -21.31 -53.97 3.29
C GLY A 13 -20.49 -53.14 2.28
N PRO A 14 -21.15 -52.36 1.41
CA PRO A 14 -20.44 -51.52 0.45
C PRO A 14 -19.67 -50.44 1.21
N LEU A 15 -18.34 -50.56 1.17
CA LEU A 15 -17.42 -49.52 1.61
C LEU A 15 -17.55 -48.36 0.61
N VAL A 16 -18.37 -47.37 0.94
CA VAL A 16 -18.44 -46.11 0.18
C VAL A 16 -17.15 -45.35 0.46
N LEU A 17 -16.15 -45.55 -0.39
CA LEU A 17 -15.00 -44.65 -0.48
C LEU A 17 -15.52 -43.30 -0.98
N ALA A 18 -15.87 -42.41 -0.05
CA ALA A 18 -15.99 -40.99 -0.34
C ALA A 18 -14.58 -40.47 -0.64
N GLY A 19 -14.18 -40.59 -1.91
CA GLY A 19 -12.96 -39.96 -2.41
C GLY A 19 -13.13 -38.45 -2.31
N PHE A 20 -12.63 -37.87 -1.21
CA PHE A 20 -12.35 -36.45 -1.14
C PHE A 20 -11.26 -36.18 -2.20
N LEU A 21 -11.70 -35.77 -3.39
CA LEU A 21 -10.82 -35.06 -4.31
C LEU A 21 -10.45 -33.76 -3.59
N MET A 22 -9.30 -33.75 -2.93
CA MET A 22 -8.59 -32.51 -2.65
C MET A 22 -8.24 -31.90 -4.01
N GLN A 23 -9.13 -31.04 -4.53
CA GLN A 23 -8.74 -30.10 -5.55
C GLN A 23 -7.58 -29.32 -4.95
N ALA A 24 -6.38 -29.48 -5.52
CA ALA A 24 -5.28 -28.60 -5.24
C ALA A 24 -5.78 -27.19 -5.57
N GLY A 25 -6.20 -26.48 -4.53
CA GLY A 25 -6.66 -25.11 -4.64
C GLY A 25 -5.54 -24.35 -5.32
N HIS A 26 -5.80 -23.87 -6.53
CA HIS A 26 -4.99 -22.80 -7.07
C HIS A 26 -5.14 -21.68 -6.05
N SER A 27 -4.10 -21.46 -5.23
CA SER A 27 -4.01 -20.32 -4.34
C SER A 27 -4.33 -19.11 -5.22
N GLN A 28 -5.53 -18.58 -5.06
CA GLN A 28 -5.92 -17.41 -5.81
C GLN A 28 -5.00 -16.31 -5.32
N THR A 29 -4.29 -15.68 -6.23
CA THR A 29 -3.51 -14.49 -5.92
C THR A 29 -4.43 -13.30 -6.12
N LEU A 30 -4.32 -12.31 -5.24
CA LEU A 30 -4.91 -10.99 -5.48
C LEU A 30 -4.55 -10.48 -6.89
N PRO A 31 -5.46 -9.74 -7.55
CA PRO A 31 -5.15 -9.14 -8.85
C PRO A 31 -3.96 -8.17 -8.73
N GLU A 32 -3.22 -7.96 -9.81
CA GLU A 32 -2.08 -7.02 -9.79
C GLU A 32 -2.50 -5.57 -9.48
N GLN A 33 -3.72 -5.19 -9.87
CA GLN A 33 -4.30 -3.89 -9.56
C GLN A 33 -5.31 -4.04 -8.43
N LEU A 34 -4.95 -3.57 -7.25
CA LEU A 34 -5.80 -3.61 -6.08
C LEU A 34 -6.81 -2.45 -6.06
N THR A 35 -7.96 -2.71 -5.47
CA THR A 35 -8.97 -1.75 -5.03
C THR A 35 -9.53 -2.22 -3.68
N ALA A 36 -10.16 -1.34 -2.91
CA ALA A 36 -10.79 -1.73 -1.66
C ALA A 36 -11.82 -2.87 -1.90
N ASP A 37 -12.67 -2.72 -2.92
CA ASP A 37 -13.68 -3.72 -3.27
C ASP A 37 -13.08 -5.09 -3.63
N ASN A 38 -12.01 -5.12 -4.41
CA ASN A 38 -11.41 -6.39 -4.84
C ASN A 38 -10.56 -7.04 -3.74
N VAL A 39 -10.00 -6.24 -2.83
CA VAL A 39 -9.33 -6.73 -1.63
C VAL A 39 -10.36 -7.35 -0.69
N MET A 40 -11.49 -6.66 -0.42
CA MET A 40 -12.55 -7.22 0.42
C MET A 40 -13.17 -8.49 -0.18
N SER A 41 -13.44 -8.49 -1.49
CA SER A 41 -13.94 -9.68 -2.19
C SER A 41 -12.95 -10.86 -2.10
N PHE A 42 -11.64 -10.57 -2.15
CA PHE A 42 -10.61 -11.58 -2.01
C PHE A 42 -10.52 -12.12 -0.58
N ILE A 43 -10.61 -11.24 0.41
CA ILE A 43 -10.63 -11.59 1.83
C ILE A 43 -11.77 -12.57 2.12
N GLU A 44 -12.98 -12.25 1.68
CA GLU A 44 -14.16 -13.11 1.84
C GLU A 44 -14.00 -14.44 1.08
N ALA A 45 -13.52 -14.42 -0.17
CA ALA A 45 -13.42 -15.62 -1.00
C ALA A 45 -12.32 -16.60 -0.58
N ASN A 46 -11.35 -16.17 0.23
CA ASN A 46 -10.19 -16.96 0.64
C ASN A 46 -10.08 -17.14 2.17
N ASP A 47 -11.15 -16.80 2.91
CA ASP A 47 -11.19 -16.91 4.37
C ASP A 47 -9.97 -16.24 5.04
N ILE A 48 -9.62 -15.03 4.59
CA ILE A 48 -8.49 -14.26 5.15
C ILE A 48 -8.92 -13.65 6.49
N GLU A 49 -8.46 -14.22 7.59
CA GLU A 49 -8.89 -13.82 8.94
C GLU A 49 -7.95 -12.81 9.60
N THR A 50 -6.72 -12.66 9.11
CA THR A 50 -5.72 -11.81 9.77
C THR A 50 -4.98 -10.86 8.82
N VAL A 51 -4.39 -9.81 9.40
CA VAL A 51 -3.44 -8.93 8.72
C VAL A 51 -2.29 -9.72 8.10
N ASP A 52 -1.82 -10.76 8.80
CA ASP A 52 -0.68 -11.56 8.37
C ASP A 52 -1.04 -12.37 7.11
N ASP A 53 -2.22 -12.99 7.10
CA ASP A 53 -2.77 -13.72 5.94
C ASP A 53 -2.94 -12.80 4.71
N LEU A 54 -3.43 -11.57 4.93
CA LEU A 54 -3.57 -10.58 3.86
C LEU A 54 -2.20 -10.21 3.28
N ILE A 55 -1.21 -9.92 4.13
CA ILE A 55 0.14 -9.54 3.70
C ILE A 55 0.81 -10.70 2.94
N GLU A 56 0.68 -11.93 3.44
CA GLU A 56 1.16 -13.13 2.75
C GLU A 56 0.48 -13.36 1.41
N SER A 57 -0.74 -12.85 1.21
CA SER A 57 -1.50 -12.96 -0.04
C SER A 57 -1.26 -11.82 -1.02
N LEU A 58 -0.50 -10.78 -0.64
CA LEU A 58 -0.28 -9.62 -1.50
C LEU A 58 0.37 -9.98 -2.85
N PRO A 59 0.01 -9.27 -3.93
CA PRO A 59 0.64 -9.44 -5.23
C PRO A 59 2.16 -9.22 -5.16
N PRO A 60 2.95 -9.85 -6.05
CA PRO A 60 4.40 -9.69 -6.05
C PRO A 60 4.89 -8.24 -6.14
N LEU A 61 4.15 -7.34 -6.80
CA LEU A 61 4.54 -5.93 -6.85
C LEU A 61 4.40 -5.26 -5.47
N HIS A 62 3.32 -5.50 -4.75
CA HIS A 62 3.13 -4.96 -3.39
C HIS A 62 4.18 -5.48 -2.40
N LYS A 63 4.61 -6.74 -2.53
CA LYS A 63 5.69 -7.31 -1.69
C LYS A 63 7.08 -6.76 -2.01
N ARG A 64 7.26 -6.21 -3.21
CA ARG A 64 8.53 -5.66 -3.70
C ARG A 64 8.62 -4.16 -3.53
N HIS A 65 7.51 -3.48 -3.76
CA HIS A 65 7.39 -2.03 -3.72
C HIS A 65 6.97 -1.63 -2.31
N VAL A 66 7.95 -1.57 -1.42
CA VAL A 66 7.74 -1.21 -0.02
C VAL A 66 8.68 -0.10 0.44
N SER A 67 8.14 0.86 1.19
CA SER A 67 8.91 1.81 1.99
C SER A 67 8.79 1.45 3.47
N LEU A 68 9.89 1.59 4.21
CA LEU A 68 9.96 1.35 5.64
C LEU A 68 10.04 2.68 6.38
N VAL A 69 9.11 2.89 7.31
CA VAL A 69 8.97 4.12 8.10
C VAL A 69 9.18 3.76 9.57
N PHE A 70 10.24 4.27 10.19
CA PHE A 70 10.68 3.94 11.55
C PHE A 70 10.28 5.00 12.60
N ASP A 71 9.81 6.15 12.17
CA ASP A 71 9.13 7.17 12.98
C ASP A 71 7.93 7.64 12.15
N SER A 72 6.71 7.39 12.62
CA SER A 72 5.49 7.63 11.86
C SER A 72 4.55 8.53 12.66
N GLN A 73 3.83 9.44 11.99
CA GLN A 73 2.69 10.14 12.62
C GLN A 73 1.32 9.58 12.19
N ALA A 74 1.29 8.46 11.48
CA ALA A 74 0.05 7.76 11.13
C ALA A 74 -0.62 7.15 12.38
N LEU A 75 -1.75 6.45 12.17
CA LEU A 75 -2.38 5.65 13.21
C LEU A 75 -1.38 4.63 13.78
N ASN A 76 -1.59 4.17 15.01
CA ASN A 76 -0.76 3.13 15.65
C ASN A 76 0.75 3.49 15.73
N LYS A 77 1.11 4.78 15.72
CA LYS A 77 2.51 5.23 15.71
C LYS A 77 3.34 4.75 16.89
N GLU A 78 2.71 4.50 18.03
CA GLU A 78 3.32 3.94 19.23
C GLU A 78 3.86 2.52 19.03
N PHE A 79 3.39 1.81 18.00
CA PHE A 79 3.89 0.49 17.62
C PHE A 79 5.02 0.53 16.59
N VAL A 80 5.39 1.72 16.10
CA VAL A 80 6.42 1.91 15.09
C VAL A 80 7.77 2.14 15.76
N SER A 81 8.78 1.37 15.35
CA SER A 81 10.14 1.48 15.85
C SER A 81 11.16 0.96 14.83
N ARG A 82 12.46 1.04 15.15
CA ARG A 82 13.54 0.44 14.34
C ARG A 82 13.38 -1.06 14.13
N ALA A 83 12.95 -1.79 15.16
CA ALA A 83 12.73 -3.24 15.09
C ALA A 83 11.39 -3.60 14.44
N HIS A 84 10.44 -2.67 14.46
CA HIS A 84 9.09 -2.84 13.96
C HIS A 84 8.66 -1.62 13.13
N PRO A 85 9.21 -1.42 11.91
CA PRO A 85 8.81 -0.30 11.07
C PRO A 85 7.34 -0.38 10.68
N ARG A 86 6.77 0.76 10.32
CA ARG A 86 5.60 0.80 9.46
C ARG A 86 6.04 0.50 8.03
N VAL A 87 5.23 -0.29 7.34
CA VAL A 87 5.42 -0.60 5.93
C VAL A 87 4.40 0.20 5.14
N VAL A 88 4.83 0.78 4.01
CA VAL A 88 3.96 1.37 3.00
C VAL A 88 4.21 0.61 1.70
N SER A 89 3.17 0.04 1.11
CA SER A 89 3.25 -0.87 -0.04
C SER A 89 2.35 -0.39 -1.18
N TRP A 90 2.81 -0.52 -2.43
CA TRP A 90 2.03 -0.11 -3.60
C TRP A 90 2.16 -1.04 -4.80
N GLY A 91 1.20 -0.99 -5.71
CA GLY A 91 1.19 -1.77 -6.94
C GLY A 91 2.11 -1.20 -8.02
N ALA A 92 1.89 -1.63 -9.27
CA ALA A 92 2.63 -1.10 -10.43
C ALA A 92 2.47 0.42 -10.60
N ASP A 93 1.39 0.97 -10.08
CA ASP A 93 0.88 2.26 -10.55
C ASP A 93 0.43 3.21 -9.45
N ALA A 94 0.72 2.82 -8.20
CA ALA A 94 0.39 3.50 -6.96
C ALA A 94 -1.08 3.92 -6.81
N ARG A 95 -2.01 3.33 -7.58
CA ARG A 95 -3.44 3.64 -7.42
C ARG A 95 -4.03 3.15 -6.12
N PHE A 96 -3.46 2.09 -5.57
CA PHE A 96 -3.85 1.51 -4.32
C PHE A 96 -2.60 1.28 -3.49
N ILE A 97 -2.59 1.87 -2.31
CA ILE A 97 -1.47 1.90 -1.39
C ILE A 97 -1.97 1.31 -0.09
N LEU A 98 -1.19 0.42 0.49
CA LEU A 98 -1.47 -0.19 1.78
C LEU A 98 -0.42 0.25 2.78
N SER A 99 -0.80 0.40 4.04
CA SER A 99 0.14 0.64 5.12
C SER A 99 -0.25 -0.10 6.40
N TRP A 100 0.74 -0.64 7.09
CA TRP A 100 0.56 -1.35 8.34
C TRP A 100 1.76 -1.18 9.26
N ALA A 101 1.54 -1.28 10.57
CA ALA A 101 2.61 -1.42 11.55
C ALA A 101 3.08 -2.89 11.56
N SER A 102 4.39 -3.12 11.45
CA SER A 102 4.91 -4.49 11.49
C SER A 102 4.93 -5.09 12.89
N ASN A 103 4.76 -4.32 13.96
CA ASN A 103 4.72 -4.87 15.30
C ASN A 103 3.52 -5.84 15.46
N PRO A 104 3.72 -7.10 15.89
CA PRO A 104 2.62 -8.05 16.08
C PRO A 104 1.62 -7.62 17.16
N ASP A 105 2.03 -6.78 18.11
CA ASP A 105 1.16 -6.23 19.15
C ASP A 105 0.34 -5.02 18.66
N ALA A 106 0.60 -4.51 17.45
CA ALA A 106 -0.20 -3.44 16.87
C ALA A 106 -1.62 -3.91 16.58
N PRO A 107 -2.62 -3.00 16.59
CA PRO A 107 -3.97 -3.30 16.16
C PRO A 107 -4.01 -4.09 14.85
N HIS A 108 -4.94 -5.02 14.75
CA HIS A 108 -5.10 -5.93 13.63
C HIS A 108 -5.75 -5.22 12.45
N ASN A 109 -5.11 -4.18 11.91
CA ASN A 109 -5.66 -3.43 10.79
C ASN A 109 -4.62 -3.05 9.75
N VAL A 110 -5.11 -2.77 8.55
CA VAL A 110 -4.34 -2.25 7.42
C VAL A 110 -5.01 -0.98 6.94
N GLU A 111 -4.24 0.11 6.88
CA GLU A 111 -4.68 1.38 6.29
C GLU A 111 -4.52 1.30 4.77
N PHE A 112 -5.44 1.92 4.03
CA PHE A 112 -5.31 2.03 2.59
C PHE A 112 -5.55 3.44 2.08
N LEU A 113 -4.98 3.71 0.92
CA LEU A 113 -5.25 4.87 0.11
C LEU A 113 -5.53 4.44 -1.31
N GLN A 114 -6.67 4.87 -1.85
CA GLN A 114 -7.12 4.53 -3.19
C GLN A 114 -7.36 5.79 -4.01
N HIS A 115 -6.79 5.83 -5.21
CA HIS A 115 -7.07 6.88 -6.18
C HIS A 115 -8.41 6.65 -6.88
N GLY A 116 -9.36 7.56 -6.63
CA GLY A 116 -10.55 7.73 -7.44
C GLY A 116 -10.30 8.54 -8.72
N ALA A 117 -11.37 8.91 -9.42
CA ALA A 117 -11.27 9.71 -10.64
C ALA A 117 -10.85 11.17 -10.38
N GLU A 118 -11.21 11.70 -9.20
CA GLU A 118 -11.06 13.11 -8.80
C GLU A 118 -10.61 13.33 -7.35
N SER A 119 -10.61 12.27 -6.54
CA SER A 119 -10.33 12.30 -5.11
C SER A 119 -9.55 11.05 -4.73
N TRP A 120 -9.07 11.01 -3.48
CA TRP A 120 -8.56 9.79 -2.86
C TRP A 120 -9.55 9.31 -1.82
N ASP A 121 -9.70 8.00 -1.71
CA ASP A 121 -10.42 7.35 -0.64
C ASP A 121 -9.39 6.77 0.32
N ALA A 122 -9.45 7.22 1.57
CA ALA A 122 -8.64 6.67 2.64
C ALA A 122 -9.51 5.86 3.58
N GLY A 123 -8.97 4.77 4.12
CA GLY A 123 -9.71 3.93 5.03
C GLY A 123 -8.86 2.87 5.70
N ILE A 124 -9.55 1.98 6.40
CA ILE A 124 -8.98 0.92 7.22
C ILE A 124 -9.72 -0.37 6.91
N ILE A 125 -8.97 -1.46 6.76
CA ILE A 125 -9.45 -2.83 6.82
C ILE A 125 -9.12 -3.35 8.22
N ASP A 126 -10.13 -3.60 9.04
CA ASP A 126 -10.00 -4.02 10.43
C ASP A 126 -10.29 -5.53 10.57
N PHE A 127 -9.33 -6.27 11.12
CA PHE A 127 -9.37 -7.70 11.39
C PHE A 127 -9.54 -8.01 12.88
N SER A 128 -9.91 -7.04 13.71
CA SER A 128 -10.12 -7.24 15.16
C SER A 128 -11.47 -7.86 15.52
N GLY A 129 -12.42 -7.87 14.58
CA GLY A 129 -13.76 -8.45 14.73
C GLY A 129 -13.85 -9.94 14.40
N GLU A 130 -15.08 -10.47 14.34
CA GLU A 130 -15.35 -11.82 13.84
C GLU A 130 -15.15 -11.93 12.32
N GLU A 131 -15.39 -10.83 11.60
CA GLU A 131 -15.22 -10.72 10.15
C GLU A 131 -14.42 -9.44 9.83
N PRO A 132 -13.55 -9.45 8.80
CA PRO A 132 -12.83 -8.24 8.41
C PRO A 132 -13.78 -7.14 7.91
N GLU A 133 -13.62 -5.91 8.41
CA GLU A 133 -14.48 -4.78 8.10
C GLU A 133 -13.72 -3.66 7.37
N LEU A 134 -14.31 -3.16 6.29
CA LEU A 134 -13.84 -1.97 5.59
C LEU A 134 -14.53 -0.72 6.15
N SER A 135 -13.76 0.26 6.60
CA SER A 135 -14.28 1.55 7.08
C SER A 135 -13.46 2.74 6.57
N SER A 136 -14.08 3.92 6.54
CA SER A 136 -13.43 5.19 6.20
C SER A 136 -13.61 6.20 7.34
N PRO A 137 -12.90 6.02 8.47
CA PRO A 137 -13.08 6.86 9.63
C PRO A 137 -12.60 8.30 9.35
N GLU A 138 -13.26 9.28 9.98
CA GLU A 138 -12.98 10.70 9.77
C GLU A 138 -11.51 11.08 10.04
N VAL A 139 -10.84 10.36 10.94
CA VAL A 139 -9.42 10.56 11.27
C VAL A 139 -8.49 10.46 10.04
N CYS A 140 -8.81 9.60 9.06
CA CYS A 140 -8.04 9.49 7.82
C CYS A 140 -8.10 10.80 7.02
N SER A 141 -9.26 11.46 7.01
CA SER A 141 -9.46 12.73 6.30
C SER A 141 -8.76 13.92 6.98
N THR A 142 -8.43 13.81 8.27
CA THR A 142 -7.64 14.83 8.98
C THR A 142 -6.25 15.01 8.36
N CYS A 143 -5.60 13.91 7.99
CA CYS A 143 -4.27 13.92 7.38
C CYS A 143 -4.34 14.00 5.85
N HIS A 144 -5.19 13.19 5.21
CA HIS A 144 -5.24 13.09 3.75
C HIS A 144 -6.08 14.20 3.09
N GLY A 145 -6.98 14.86 3.85
CA GLY A 145 -7.93 15.82 3.31
C GLY A 145 -9.02 15.18 2.45
N GLN A 146 -10.01 16.00 2.04
CA GLN A 146 -11.01 15.58 1.04
C GLN A 146 -10.53 15.77 -0.39
N MET A 147 -9.60 16.71 -0.60
CA MET A 147 -8.93 16.91 -1.87
C MET A 147 -7.54 16.29 -1.78
N GLU A 148 -7.16 15.57 -2.84
CA GLU A 148 -5.81 15.05 -3.00
C GLU A 148 -4.81 16.18 -2.76
N ARG A 149 -4.04 16.04 -1.69
CA ARG A 149 -2.88 16.87 -1.44
C ARG A 149 -1.70 16.19 -2.13
N PRO A 150 -1.09 16.85 -3.13
CA PRO A 150 0.13 16.35 -3.70
C PRO A 150 1.18 16.28 -2.63
N ILE A 151 1.78 15.11 -2.52
CA ILE A 151 2.95 14.90 -1.68
C ILE A 151 4.13 15.41 -2.51
N TRP A 152 4.38 16.72 -2.40
CA TRP A 152 5.46 17.40 -3.15
C TRP A 152 6.84 17.28 -2.51
N GLY A 153 7.03 16.35 -1.57
CA GLY A 153 8.31 16.10 -0.89
C GLY A 153 8.93 14.76 -1.26
N ASP A 154 10.22 14.61 -1.01
CA ASP A 154 10.87 13.32 -1.12
C ASP A 154 10.43 12.42 0.02
N TYR A 155 9.88 11.24 -0.28
CA TYR A 155 9.45 10.30 0.77
C TYR A 155 10.60 9.90 1.69
N ASN A 156 11.84 9.94 1.20
CA ASN A 156 12.99 9.65 2.05
C ASN A 156 13.39 10.84 2.93
N GLU A 157 12.88 12.04 2.64
CA GLU A 157 13.00 13.19 3.53
C GLU A 157 11.87 13.19 4.58
N TRP A 158 10.92 12.25 4.50
CA TRP A 158 9.96 12.06 5.58
C TRP A 158 10.69 11.64 6.83
N ARG A 159 10.30 12.24 7.94
CA ARG A 159 10.81 11.88 9.25
C ARG A 159 10.66 10.38 9.45
N GLY A 160 11.71 9.74 9.96
CA GLY A 160 11.70 8.30 10.20
C GLY A 160 11.95 7.41 8.99
N THR A 161 12.27 7.94 7.81
CA THR A 161 12.65 7.11 6.66
C THR A 161 14.17 7.00 6.51
N ASN A 162 14.63 6.22 5.54
CA ASN A 162 16.03 5.88 5.32
C ASN A 162 16.97 7.08 5.09
N ASP A 163 16.50 8.20 4.51
CA ASP A 163 17.33 9.41 4.35
C ASP A 163 17.14 10.44 5.48
N ASP A 164 16.40 10.09 6.55
CA ASP A 164 16.41 10.84 7.79
C ASP A 164 17.84 10.83 8.37
N LYS A 165 18.42 12.02 8.58
CA LYS A 165 19.81 12.22 8.99
C LYS A 165 20.16 11.52 10.30
N GLU A 166 19.17 11.20 11.14
CA GLU A 166 19.36 10.43 12.37
C GLU A 166 19.41 8.92 12.12
N LEU A 167 18.71 8.41 11.10
CA LEU A 167 18.80 7.02 10.64
C LEU A 167 20.01 6.80 9.72
N ALA A 168 20.41 7.80 8.95
CA ALA A 168 21.63 7.79 8.12
C ALA A 168 22.92 7.61 8.94
N GLN A 169 22.88 7.86 10.26
CA GLN A 169 23.98 7.59 11.20
C GLN A 169 23.96 6.16 11.77
N SER A 170 22.88 5.41 11.54
CA SER A 170 22.75 4.00 11.93
C SER A 170 23.30 3.06 10.85
N ASP A 171 23.68 1.84 11.24
CA ASP A 171 24.08 0.82 10.28
C ASP A 171 22.83 0.26 9.58
N TRP A 172 22.40 0.95 8.53
CA TRP A 172 21.24 0.55 7.71
C TRP A 172 21.35 -0.89 7.21
N SER A 173 22.57 -1.35 6.93
CA SER A 173 22.80 -2.73 6.50
C SER A 173 22.46 -3.73 7.61
N GLN A 174 22.78 -3.39 8.86
CA GLN A 174 22.39 -4.19 10.03
C GLN A 174 20.87 -4.19 10.23
N ILE A 175 20.19 -3.03 10.12
CA ILE A 175 18.72 -2.96 10.24
C ILE A 175 18.06 -3.86 9.21
N LEU A 176 18.50 -3.80 7.95
CA LEU A 176 17.96 -4.68 6.91
C LEU A 176 18.28 -6.15 7.14
N ALA A 177 19.47 -6.47 7.63
CA ALA A 177 19.83 -7.83 8.00
C ALA A 177 18.93 -8.38 9.11
N ASP A 178 18.66 -7.57 10.13
CA ASP A 178 17.78 -7.91 11.25
C ASP A 178 16.34 -8.12 10.79
N LEU A 179 15.81 -7.22 9.94
CA LEU A 179 14.48 -7.34 9.37
C LEU A 179 14.35 -8.59 8.48
N ARG A 180 15.35 -8.90 7.66
CA ARG A 180 15.37 -10.13 6.84
C ARG A 180 15.47 -11.41 7.66
N ALA A 181 16.14 -11.34 8.80
CA ALA A 181 16.26 -12.47 9.73
C ALA A 181 15.02 -12.62 10.64
N SER A 182 14.11 -11.65 10.62
CA SER A 182 12.89 -11.68 11.41
C SER A 182 11.94 -12.79 10.94
N ASN A 183 11.33 -13.50 11.89
CA ASN A 183 10.24 -14.44 11.62
C ASN A 183 8.86 -13.76 11.62
N ASN A 184 8.82 -12.44 11.70
CA ASN A 184 7.58 -11.68 11.69
C ASN A 184 6.91 -11.75 10.31
N PRO A 185 5.70 -12.34 10.18
CA PRO A 185 5.02 -12.51 8.89
C PRO A 185 4.76 -11.18 8.17
N ARG A 186 4.61 -10.07 8.92
CA ARG A 186 4.42 -8.72 8.36
C ARG A 186 5.65 -8.14 7.68
N ILE A 187 6.81 -8.79 7.82
CA ILE A 187 8.12 -8.40 7.25
C ILE A 187 8.71 -9.51 6.38
N SER A 188 8.68 -10.76 6.85
CA SER A 188 9.35 -11.91 6.21
C SER A 188 8.75 -12.27 4.84
N SER A 189 7.50 -11.88 4.60
CA SER A 189 6.80 -12.00 3.32
C SER A 189 7.22 -10.96 2.29
N LEU A 190 7.96 -9.92 2.69
CA LEU A 190 8.41 -8.82 1.85
C LEU A 190 9.78 -9.10 1.23
N GLU A 191 9.99 -8.65 -0.01
CA GLU A 191 11.26 -8.85 -0.70
C GLU A 191 12.20 -7.66 -0.48
N LEU A 192 12.81 -7.62 0.71
CA LEU A 192 13.68 -6.55 1.21
C LEU A 192 15.12 -6.61 0.66
N SER A 193 15.34 -6.76 -0.65
CA SER A 193 16.71 -6.88 -1.18
C SER A 193 17.52 -5.59 -1.05
N GLU A 194 18.80 -5.72 -0.71
CA GLU A 194 19.70 -4.59 -0.45
C GLU A 194 19.93 -3.77 -1.70
N GLN A 195 19.98 -4.46 -2.85
CA GLN A 195 19.95 -3.83 -4.14
C GLN A 195 18.68 -2.99 -4.25
N ARG A 196 17.46 -3.44 -3.99
CA ARG A 196 16.31 -2.55 -4.22
C ARG A 196 16.16 -1.41 -3.23
N ILE A 197 16.61 -1.61 -1.99
CA ILE A 197 16.60 -0.55 -0.98
C ILE A 197 17.73 0.48 -1.25
N ASN A 198 18.88 0.09 -1.81
CA ASN A 198 20.05 0.97 -2.03
C ASN A 198 20.35 1.35 -3.50
N HIS A 199 19.95 0.55 -4.49
CA HIS A 199 20.43 0.52 -5.90
C HIS A 199 19.93 1.66 -6.77
N PHE A 200 19.30 2.64 -6.17
CA PHE A 200 18.78 3.75 -6.91
C PHE A 200 19.27 5.10 -6.37
N SER A 201 20.22 5.07 -5.43
CA SER A 201 21.13 6.18 -5.10
C SER A 201 22.10 6.53 -6.26
N ALA A 202 22.12 5.75 -7.34
CA ALA A 202 22.88 6.00 -8.55
C ALA A 202 21.98 6.54 -9.69
N THR A 203 21.99 7.88 -9.79
CA THR A 203 21.83 8.69 -11.01
C THR A 203 20.52 8.64 -11.79
N SER A 204 19.80 9.77 -11.78
CA SER A 204 19.28 10.45 -12.97
C SER A 204 18.91 11.90 -12.61
N SER A 205 19.85 12.85 -12.72
CA SER A 205 19.53 14.27 -12.66
C SER A 205 18.94 14.70 -14.01
N VAL A 206 17.63 14.86 -14.12
CA VAL A 206 17.00 15.45 -15.32
C VAL A 206 17.13 16.98 -15.33
N THR A 207 17.32 17.58 -14.15
CA THR A 207 17.58 19.01 -13.97
C THR A 207 18.94 19.15 -13.30
N GLY A 208 19.86 19.96 -13.81
CA GLY A 208 21.26 20.07 -13.38
C GLY A 208 21.53 20.50 -11.92
N ASN A 209 20.57 20.38 -11.01
CA ASN A 209 20.76 20.48 -9.58
C ASN A 209 21.11 19.10 -8.98
N LYS A 210 22.19 19.07 -8.22
CA LYS A 210 22.85 17.88 -7.66
C LYS A 210 22.10 17.25 -6.47
N ALA A 211 20.78 17.21 -6.47
CA ALA A 211 20.03 16.43 -5.49
C ALA A 211 20.08 14.96 -5.91
N ARG A 212 20.72 14.13 -5.08
CA ARG A 212 20.80 12.68 -5.28
C ARG A 212 19.56 12.06 -4.63
N MET A 213 18.55 11.72 -5.42
CA MET A 213 17.41 10.95 -4.92
C MET A 213 17.67 9.46 -5.08
N PRO A 214 17.35 8.63 -4.08
CA PRO A 214 17.16 7.21 -4.30
C PRO A 214 15.94 6.99 -5.20
N ALA A 215 16.17 6.54 -6.43
CA ALA A 215 15.16 6.31 -7.45
C ALA A 215 13.98 5.35 -7.12
N PHE A 216 13.97 4.62 -6.00
CA PHE A 216 12.75 3.92 -5.56
C PHE A 216 11.75 4.86 -4.88
N ALA A 217 12.26 5.75 -4.03
CA ALA A 217 11.46 6.87 -3.53
C ALA A 217 11.10 7.82 -4.66
N ALA A 218 12.00 8.01 -5.64
CA ALA A 218 11.67 8.74 -6.86
C ALA A 218 10.64 8.00 -7.71
N GLU A 219 10.62 6.66 -7.75
CA GLU A 219 9.60 5.87 -8.45
C GLU A 219 8.25 6.07 -7.78
N PHE A 220 8.14 5.85 -6.47
CA PHE A 220 6.90 6.09 -5.74
C PHE A 220 6.43 7.53 -5.91
N ASN A 221 7.32 8.51 -5.73
CA ASN A 221 7.03 9.92 -5.98
C ASN A 221 6.61 10.21 -7.40
N SER A 222 7.27 9.59 -8.38
CA SER A 222 6.90 9.76 -9.79
C SER A 222 5.51 9.20 -10.03
N MET A 223 5.19 8.02 -9.48
CA MET A 223 3.87 7.42 -9.64
C MET A 223 2.79 8.27 -8.97
N LEU A 224 3.00 8.71 -7.73
CA LEU A 224 2.06 9.61 -7.04
C LEU A 224 1.93 10.95 -7.74
N SER A 225 3.03 11.55 -8.20
CA SER A 225 3.02 12.81 -8.96
C SER A 225 2.26 12.67 -10.27
N LEU A 226 2.47 11.58 -11.01
CA LEU A 226 1.75 11.28 -12.24
C LEU A 226 0.26 11.09 -11.99
N ARG A 227 -0.10 10.44 -10.88
CA ARG A 227 -1.50 10.25 -10.49
C ARG A 227 -2.16 11.55 -10.07
N HIS A 228 -1.45 12.38 -9.33
CA HIS A 228 -1.93 13.71 -8.97
C HIS A 228 -2.14 14.57 -10.21
N ALA A 229 -1.17 14.59 -11.12
CA ALA A 229 -1.31 15.29 -12.40
C ALA A 229 -2.53 14.78 -13.19
N GLN A 230 -2.79 13.47 -13.17
CA GLN A 230 -3.96 12.88 -13.81
C GLN A 230 -5.27 13.34 -13.16
N ILE A 231 -5.36 13.38 -11.83
CA ILE A 231 -6.55 13.85 -11.10
C ILE A 231 -6.78 15.33 -11.38
N LEU A 232 -5.74 16.16 -11.29
CA LEU A 232 -5.82 17.59 -11.64
C LEU A 232 -6.31 17.78 -13.08
N PHE A 233 -5.79 17.00 -14.03
CA PHE A 233 -6.22 17.05 -15.41
C PHE A 233 -7.68 16.63 -15.60
N ASN A 234 -8.12 15.57 -14.92
CA ASN A 234 -9.51 15.12 -14.96
C ASN A 234 -10.48 16.19 -14.41
N ARG A 235 -10.12 16.84 -13.30
CA ARG A 235 -10.89 17.94 -12.72
C ARG A 235 -10.94 19.13 -13.67
N LEU A 236 -9.80 19.52 -14.24
CA LEU A 236 -9.71 20.61 -15.21
C LEU A 236 -10.63 20.36 -16.42
N LYS A 237 -10.65 19.13 -16.95
CA LYS A 237 -11.50 18.73 -18.08
C LYS A 237 -13.00 18.77 -17.81
N LYS A 238 -13.42 18.73 -16.54
CA LYS A 238 -14.85 18.77 -16.15
C LYS A 238 -15.38 20.18 -15.93
N ARG A 239 -14.53 21.19 -15.99
CA ARG A 239 -14.99 22.59 -15.86
C ARG A 239 -15.75 23.02 -17.09
N ASP A 240 -16.80 23.81 -16.88
CA ASP A 240 -17.61 24.38 -17.96
C ASP A 240 -16.80 25.30 -18.89
N ASP A 241 -15.75 25.94 -18.37
CA ASP A 241 -14.83 26.81 -19.10
C ASP A 241 -13.58 26.10 -19.65
N TYR A 242 -13.51 24.76 -19.60
CA TYR A 242 -12.33 24.00 -20.03
C TYR A 242 -11.92 24.32 -21.47
N ALA A 243 -12.87 24.44 -22.39
CA ALA A 243 -12.58 24.75 -23.79
C ALA A 243 -11.92 26.12 -23.96
N GLU A 244 -12.41 27.15 -23.24
CA GLU A 244 -11.80 28.49 -23.22
C GLU A 244 -10.39 28.45 -22.63
N LEU A 245 -10.20 27.75 -21.50
CA LEU A 245 -8.90 27.60 -20.86
C LEU A 245 -7.90 26.86 -21.76
N ALA A 246 -8.35 25.83 -22.47
CA ALA A 246 -7.52 25.08 -23.41
C ALA A 246 -7.11 25.96 -24.61
N GLU A 247 -8.03 26.75 -25.16
CA GLU A 247 -7.74 27.71 -26.23
C GLU A 247 -6.71 28.75 -25.79
N GLN A 248 -6.90 29.38 -24.63
CA GLN A 248 -5.96 30.35 -24.06
C GLN A 248 -4.56 29.74 -23.85
N ALA A 249 -4.47 28.49 -23.39
CA ALA A 249 -3.20 27.78 -23.19
C ALA A 249 -2.46 27.55 -24.51
N VAL A 250 -3.19 27.19 -25.57
CA VAL A 250 -2.62 26.97 -26.91
C VAL A 250 -2.20 28.28 -27.57
N CYS A 251 -2.97 29.35 -27.37
CA CYS A 251 -2.70 30.67 -27.95
C CYS A 251 -1.56 31.44 -27.26
N GLY A 252 -0.91 30.87 -26.24
CA GLY A 252 0.23 31.47 -25.55
C GLY A 252 -0.14 32.66 -24.68
N GLU A 253 -1.42 32.79 -24.30
CA GLU A 253 -1.80 33.75 -23.26
C GLU A 253 -1.19 33.30 -21.93
N ASN A 254 -0.74 34.26 -21.12
CA ASN A 254 -0.16 33.99 -19.80
C ASN A 254 -1.25 33.45 -18.85
N LEU A 255 -1.54 32.17 -18.98
CA LEU A 255 -2.52 31.47 -18.18
C LEU A 255 -1.91 31.25 -16.79
N ARG A 256 -2.40 32.03 -15.83
CA ARG A 256 -1.97 31.87 -14.44
C ARG A 256 -2.47 30.52 -13.93
N LEU A 257 -1.60 29.75 -13.28
CA LEU A 257 -1.96 28.48 -12.64
C LEU A 257 -3.16 28.63 -11.69
N THR A 258 -3.28 29.80 -11.04
CA THR A 258 -4.42 30.15 -10.18
C THR A 258 -5.77 30.22 -10.89
N ARG A 259 -5.79 30.33 -12.23
CA ARG A 259 -7.02 30.28 -13.03
C ARG A 259 -7.41 28.84 -13.39
N LEU A 260 -6.41 27.99 -13.68
CA LEU A 260 -6.59 26.55 -13.96
C LEU A 260 -7.06 25.80 -12.71
N PHE A 261 -6.42 26.13 -11.59
CA PHE A 261 -6.69 25.58 -10.29
C PHE A 261 -6.95 26.77 -9.37
N PRO A 262 -8.22 27.25 -9.30
CA PRO A 262 -8.61 28.17 -8.25
C PRO A 262 -8.49 27.39 -6.95
N LEU A 263 -7.29 27.43 -6.40
CA LEU A 263 -7.01 26.93 -5.07
C LEU A 263 -7.88 27.78 -4.16
N GLU A 264 -8.87 27.17 -3.51
CA GLU A 264 -9.53 27.81 -2.38
C GLU A 264 -8.42 28.28 -1.43
N ASP A 265 -8.57 29.46 -0.81
CA ASP A 265 -7.50 30.09 -0.01
C ASP A 265 -6.92 29.13 1.06
N HIS A 266 -7.67 28.11 1.46
CA HIS A 266 -7.25 27.03 2.36
C HIS A 266 -6.15 26.11 1.79
N TYR A 267 -6.07 25.90 0.48
CA TYR A 267 -5.09 24.99 -0.13
C TYR A 267 -3.68 25.61 -0.17
N LEU A 268 -3.59 26.91 -0.47
CA LEU A 268 -2.31 27.65 -0.43
C LEU A 268 -1.76 27.77 0.99
N ALA A 269 -2.62 27.92 2.00
CA ALA A 269 -2.20 27.92 3.41
C ALA A 269 -1.56 26.57 3.81
N SER A 270 -2.13 25.45 3.34
CA SER A 270 -1.61 24.11 3.67
C SER A 270 -0.30 23.74 2.98
N MET A 271 0.09 24.40 1.88
CA MET A 271 1.40 24.18 1.24
C MET A 271 2.56 24.80 2.03
N HIS A 272 2.30 25.80 2.88
CA HIS A 272 3.34 26.49 3.64
C HIS A 272 3.67 25.82 4.99
N ASP A 273 2.83 24.91 5.47
CA ASP A 273 2.98 24.21 6.76
C ASP A 273 3.52 22.77 6.61
N GLY A 274 4.32 22.51 5.57
CA GLY A 274 4.88 21.19 5.26
C GLY A 274 5.71 20.52 6.37
N ASP A 275 6.00 21.23 7.46
CA ASP A 275 6.76 20.74 8.61
C ASP A 275 5.92 20.08 9.73
N GLN A 276 4.57 20.06 9.66
CA GLN A 276 3.75 19.70 10.83
C GLN A 276 2.90 18.43 10.75
N LEU A 277 2.79 17.71 9.63
CA LEU A 277 1.69 16.74 9.46
C LEU A 277 2.04 15.31 9.05
N ILE A 278 3.31 14.89 8.99
CA ILE A 278 3.68 13.46 8.82
C ILE A 278 4.91 13.10 9.65
#